data_AF-A0A2D6D4F2-F1
#
_entry.id   AF-A0A2D6D4F2-F1
#
_cell.length_a   1.000
_cell.length_b   1.000
_cell.length_c   1.000
_cell.angle_alpha   90.00
_cell.angle_beta   90.00
_cell.angle_gamma   90.00
#
_symmetry.space_group_name_H-M   'P 1'
#
loop_
_entity.id
_entity.type
_entity.pdbx_description
1 polymer ?
#
loop_
_entity_poly.entity_id
_entity_poly.type
_entity_poly.pdbx_seq_one_letter_code
_entity_poly.pdbx_strand_id
1 'polypeptide(L)' 'TMVELALRWLASQDHVDSVIIGASRPEHLEANLAAIDGRLDDATLEACDGVWQTLRGPHFRYNR' A
#
# COMPACT_ATOMS: atom_id res chain seq x y z
N THR A 1 -2.14 11.65 -4.10
CA THR A 1 -0.97 11.93 -3.24
C THR A 1 -0.09 10.69 -3.10
N MET A 2 1.10 10.77 -2.48
CA MET A 2 1.93 9.58 -2.23
C MET A 2 1.24 8.58 -1.29
N VAL A 3 0.43 9.06 -0.34
CA VAL A 3 -0.34 8.22 0.59
C VAL A 3 -1.43 7.44 -0.16
N GLU A 4 -2.22 8.11 -1.01
CA GLU A 4 -3.20 7.44 -1.87
C GLU A 4 -2.57 6.36 -2.75
N LEU A 5 -1.42 6.67 -3.38
CA LEU A 5 -0.71 5.72 -4.23
C LEU A 5 -0.32 4.47 -3.41
N ALA A 6 0.35 4.66 -2.27
CA ALA A 6 0.81 3.57 -1.42
C ALA A 6 -0.34 2.71 -0.90
N LEU A 7 -1.41 3.34 -0.40
CA LEU A 7 -2.55 2.62 0.17
C LEU A 7 -3.35 1.87 -0.88
N ARG A 8 -3.61 2.49 -2.04
CA ARG A 8 -4.34 1.81 -3.14
C ARG A 8 -3.51 0.71 -3.79
N TRP A 9 -2.20 0.88 -3.91
CA TRP A 9 -1.33 -0.19 -4.39
C TRP A 9 -1.35 -1.39 -3.43
N LEU A 10 -1.22 -1.17 -2.12
CA LEU A 10 -1.35 -2.23 -1.11
C LEU A 10 -2.71 -2.94 -1.17
N ALA A 11 -3.80 -2.18 -1.27
CA ALA A 11 -5.15 -2.73 -1.34
C ALA A 11 -5.46 -3.48 -2.65
N SER A 12 -4.65 -3.28 -3.70
CA SER A 12 -4.81 -3.96 -4.99
C SER A 12 -4.08 -5.31 -5.08
N GLN A 13 -3.27 -5.66 -4.08
CA GLN A 13 -2.48 -6.88 -4.11
C GLN A 13 -3.31 -8.11 -3.74
N ASP A 14 -3.32 -9.13 -4.60
CA ASP A 14 -4.12 -10.36 -4.40
C ASP A 14 -3.79 -11.13 -3.10
N HIS A 15 -2.60 -10.93 -2.55
CA HIS A 15 -2.12 -11.62 -1.34
C HIS A 15 -2.31 -10.79 -0.06
N VAL A 16 -2.99 -9.64 -0.14
CA VAL A 16 -3.23 -8.75 1.00
C VAL A 16 -4.71 -8.82 1.37
N ASP A 17 -5.05 -9.58 2.40
CA ASP A 17 -6.43 -9.68 2.90
C ASP A 17 -6.87 -8.43 3.68
N SER A 18 -5.94 -7.79 4.38
CA SER A 18 -6.21 -6.60 5.17
C SER A 18 -4.95 -5.76 5.38
N VAL A 19 -5.14 -4.46 5.62
CA VAL A 19 -4.05 -3.51 5.87
C VAL A 19 -4.21 -2.93 7.28
N ILE A 20 -3.17 -3.07 8.11
CA ILE A 20 -3.13 -2.43 9.43
C ILE A 20 -2.71 -0.97 9.26
N ILE A 21 -3.61 -0.05 9.57
CA ILE A 21 -3.36 1.39 9.44
C ILE A 21 -2.86 1.97 10.76
N GLY A 22 -1.66 2.54 10.73
CA GLY A 22 -1.11 3.32 11.84
C GLY A 22 -1.56 4.78 11.80
N ALA A 23 -2.04 5.30 12.93
CA ALA A 23 -2.42 6.70 13.09
C ALA A 23 -2.05 7.20 14.49
N SER A 24 -1.53 8.43 14.59
CA SER A 24 -1.19 9.08 15.87
C SER A 24 -2.26 10.06 16.34
N ARG A 25 -3.21 10.41 15.47
CA ARG A 25 -4.35 11.29 15.74
C ARG A 25 -5.56 10.85 14.91
N PRO A 26 -6.80 11.17 15.33
CA PRO A 26 -8.01 10.80 14.60
C PRO A 26 -8.03 11.29 13.15
N GLU A 27 -7.53 12.49 12.87
CA GLU A 27 -7.55 13.06 11.52
C GLU A 27 -6.66 12.28 10.54
N HIS A 28 -5.62 11.61 11.03
CA HIS A 28 -4.79 10.74 10.19
C HIS A 28 -5.57 9.49 9.76
N LEU A 29 -6.44 8.96 10.63
CA LEU A 29 -7.27 7.82 10.30
C LEU A 29 -8.27 8.20 9.20
N GLU A 30 -8.96 9.33 9.36
CA GLU A 30 -9.89 9.85 8.34
C GLU A 30 -9.19 10.07 7.00
N ALA A 31 -8.00 10.68 7.00
CA ALA A 31 -7.21 10.90 5.78
C ALA A 31 -6.78 9.58 5.11
N ASN A 32 -6.34 8.58 5.89
CA ASN A 32 -5.94 7.28 5.36
C ASN A 32 -7.15 6.51 4.78
N LEU A 33 -8.31 6.59 5.43
CA LEU A 33 -9.55 5.98 4.95
C LEU A 33 -10.05 6.64 3.65
N ALA A 34 -9.93 7.96 3.52
CA ALA A 34 -10.23 8.63 2.26
C ALA A 34 -9.21 8.28 1.16
N ALA A 35 -7.94 8.10 1.52
CA ALA A 35 -6.87 7.82 0.57
C ALA A 35 -6.91 6.39 0.00
N ILE A 36 -7.33 5.40 0.81
CA ILE A 36 -7.45 4.01 0.34
C ILE A 36 -8.66 3.82 -0.58
N ASP A 37 -9.66 4.69 -0.49
CA ASP A 37 -10.85 4.62 -1.35
C ASP A 37 -10.49 5.01 -2.79
N GLY A 38 -10.72 4.10 -3.73
CA GLY A 38 -10.43 4.25 -5.16
C GLY A 38 -9.54 3.15 -5.75
N ARG A 39 -9.35 3.21 -7.07
CA ARG A 39 -8.51 2.27 -7.83
C ARG A 39 -7.44 3.04 -8.60
N LEU A 40 -6.24 2.45 -8.66
CA LEU A 40 -5.20 2.88 -9.59
C LEU A 40 -5.47 2.26 -10.96
N ASP A 41 -5.02 2.94 -12.01
CA ASP A 41 -5.00 2.37 -13.35
C ASP A 41 -3.88 1.32 -13.48
N ASP A 42 -4.04 0.43 -14.46
CA ASP A 42 -3.15 -0.72 -14.65
C ASP A 42 -1.69 -0.29 -14.92
N ALA A 43 -1.47 0.83 -15.62
CA ALA A 43 -0.12 1.30 -15.91
C ALA A 43 0.58 1.80 -14.64
N THR A 44 -0.15 2.47 -13.75
CA THR A 44 0.39 2.87 -12.44
C THR A 44 0.70 1.65 -11.56
N LEU A 45 -0.18 0.64 -11.55
CA LEU A 45 0.06 -0.61 -10.81
C LEU A 45 1.32 -1.32 -11.31
N GLU A 46 1.45 -1.49 -12.62
CA GLU A 46 2.61 -2.13 -13.24
C GLU A 46 3.92 -1.39 -12.91
N ALA A 47 3.88 -0.04 -12.91
CA ALA A 47 5.04 0.77 -12.53
C ALA A 47 5.44 0.56 -11.05
N CYS A 48 4.47 0.51 -10.15
CA CYS A 48 4.71 0.24 -8.72
C CYS A 48 5.28 -1.18 -8.51
N ASP A 49 4.75 -2.17 -9.21
CA ASP A 49 5.23 -3.55 -9.14
C ASP A 49 6.67 -3.65 -9.67
N GLY A 50 6.99 -2.95 -10.76
CA GLY A 50 8.34 -2.85 -11.30
C GLY A 50 9.34 -2.30 -10.27
N VAL A 51 8.97 -1.23 -9.56
CA VAL A 51 9.80 -0.67 -8.48
C VAL A 51 9.93 -1.67 -7.33
N TRP A 52 8.84 -2.32 -6.91
CA TRP A 52 8.86 -3.31 -5.84
C TRP A 52 9.83 -4.47 -6.11
N GLN A 53 9.90 -4.96 -7.36
CA GLN A 53 10.85 -6.01 -7.73
C GLN A 53 12.31 -5.60 -7.52
N THR A 54 12.64 -4.32 -7.64
CA THR A 54 14.00 -3.81 -7.38
C THR A 54 14.30 -3.67 -5.89
N LEU A 55 13.29 -3.42 -5.07
CA LEU A 55 13.44 -3.09 -3.65
C LEU A 55 13.31 -4.31 -2.71
N ARG A 56 12.54 -5.34 -3.08
CA ARG A 56 12.11 -6.39 -2.14
C ARG A 56 13.23 -7.18 -1.47
N GLY A 57 14.42 -7.22 -2.05
CA GLY A 57 15.61 -7.84 -1.44
C GLY A 57 15.39 -9.28 -0.95
N PRO A 58 16.28 -9.82 -0.10
CA PRO A 58 16.03 -11.05 0.62
C PRO A 58 14.92 -10.83 1.65
N HIS A 59 13.83 -11.60 1.57
CA HIS A 59 12.70 -11.49 2.49
C HIS A 59 13.15 -11.77 3.94
N PHE A 60 12.84 -10.86 4.86
CA PHE A 60 13.03 -11.11 6.28
C PHE A 60 12.15 -12.27 6.73
N ARG A 61 12.73 -13.15 7.54
CA ARG A 61 11.97 -14.17 8.24
C ARG A 61 11.09 -13.47 9.28
N TYR A 62 9.81 -13.35 8.97
CA TYR A 62 8.81 -12.78 9.89
C TYR A 62 8.58 -13.66 11.13
N ASN A 63 9.05 -14.92 11.12
CA ASN A 63 9.20 -15.71 12.33
C ASN A 63 10.50 -15.36 13.05
N ARG A 64 10.36 -14.90 14.30
CA ARG A 64 11.43 -14.90 15.29
C ARG A 64 11.43 -16.21 16.06
#